data_AF-A0A1B6HIE1-F1
#
_entry.id   AF-A0A1B6HIE1-F1
#
_cell.length_a   1.000
_cell.length_b   1.000
_cell.length_c   1.000
_cell.angle_alpha   90.00
_cell.angle_beta   90.00
_cell.angle_gamma   90.00
#
_symmetry.space_group_name_H-M   'P 1'
#
loop_
_entity.id
_entity.type
_entity.pdbx_description
1 polymer ?
#
loop_
_entity_poly.entity_id
_entity_poly.type
_entity_poly.pdbx_seq_one_letter_code
_entity_poly.pdbx_strand_id
1 'polypeptide(L)'
;EDSDSEEEDVFDEVKRSQCTMPNLVTWYEKQTKLTTSPKKRKTRSSTGKLVVVIPDFEGFSTKVLQDVILILSGYLDRLPLVLVFGVATSVKALQSSLPHRITSRMDVRMFQSRQSVHFLNSTINEVFLSWKKPSICPFLLGPKMFKFLTDVFIFYDFSVHGFIQGVKYCLMEHFYNNPLSKLCCPREQLPQAIEELDKEDLSYVEENQEFRSYLEKLPKSKLEQILQSDKPFKDTILTLMKNLQDHKDNLLVAVWLLHSLIHDLPEAPLGKQVREIYIEVMSGPIVQ
;
A
#
# COMPACT_ATOMS: atom_id res chain seq x y z
N GLU A 1 1.49 -24.62 -2.69
CA GLU A 1 1.99 -24.84 -4.06
C GLU A 1 1.35 -23.77 -4.92
N ASP A 2 1.93 -22.57 -4.89
CA ASP A 2 1.47 -21.46 -5.73
C ASP A 2 2.39 -21.41 -6.93
N SER A 3 1.89 -21.91 -8.06
CA SER A 3 2.52 -21.78 -9.36
C SER A 3 2.31 -20.34 -9.84
N ASP A 4 3.26 -19.47 -9.52
CA ASP A 4 3.54 -18.29 -10.33
C ASP A 4 4.01 -18.78 -11.70
N SER A 5 3.05 -19.01 -12.61
CA SER A 5 3.32 -19.19 -14.02
C SER A 5 3.70 -17.83 -14.58
N GLU A 6 4.98 -17.48 -14.46
CA GLU A 6 5.63 -16.53 -15.36
C GLU A 6 5.38 -17.04 -16.78
N GLU A 7 4.46 -16.38 -17.51
CA GLU A 7 4.38 -16.53 -18.95
C GLU A 7 5.70 -16.02 -19.54
N GLU A 8 6.68 -16.91 -19.65
CA GLU A 8 7.89 -16.69 -20.44
C GLU A 8 7.46 -16.53 -21.91
N ASP A 9 7.22 -15.29 -22.32
CA ASP A 9 7.18 -14.92 -23.73
C ASP A 9 8.50 -15.38 -24.38
N VAL A 10 8.41 -16.43 -25.21
CA VAL A 10 9.53 -16.96 -25.99
C VAL A 10 9.93 -15.94 -27.05
N PHE A 11 10.80 -14.99 -26.66
CA PHE A 11 11.54 -14.18 -27.61
C PHE A 11 12.61 -15.08 -28.25
N ASP A 12 12.67 -15.15 -29.59
CA ASP A 12 13.83 -15.70 -30.30
C ASP A 12 15.11 -15.09 -29.68
N GLU A 13 15.90 -15.90 -28.96
CA GLU A 13 17.03 -15.42 -28.17
C GLU A 13 18.15 -14.89 -29.08
N VAL A 14 18.06 -13.62 -29.45
CA VAL A 14 19.18 -12.90 -30.05
C VAL A 14 20.30 -12.86 -29.01
N LYS A 15 21.46 -13.44 -29.35
CA LYS A 15 22.64 -13.42 -28.47
C LYS A 15 23.01 -11.97 -28.15
N ARG A 16 23.31 -11.69 -26.88
CA ARG A 16 23.70 -10.33 -26.42
C ARG A 16 24.84 -9.71 -27.23
N SER A 17 25.76 -10.52 -27.77
CA SER A 17 26.85 -10.07 -28.64
C SER A 17 26.38 -9.52 -30.00
N GLN A 18 25.16 -9.82 -30.42
CA GLN A 18 24.55 -9.37 -31.67
C GLN A 18 23.60 -8.18 -31.47
N CYS A 19 23.39 -7.72 -30.23
CA CYS A 19 22.55 -6.56 -29.90
C CYS A 19 23.28 -5.24 -30.20
N THR A 20 23.35 -4.89 -31.48
CA THR A 20 23.95 -3.64 -31.95
C THR A 20 22.89 -2.65 -32.44
N MET A 21 23.18 -1.34 -32.39
CA MET A 21 22.26 -0.30 -32.88
C MET A 21 21.83 -0.49 -34.35
N PRO A 22 22.71 -0.87 -35.31
CA PRO A 22 22.29 -1.17 -36.68
C PRO A 22 21.32 -2.35 -36.81
N ASN A 23 21.50 -3.38 -35.98
CA ASN A 23 20.57 -4.52 -35.94
C ASN A 23 19.22 -4.11 -35.37
N LEU A 24 19.21 -3.24 -34.34
CA LEU A 24 17.98 -2.66 -33.80
C LEU A 24 17.22 -1.84 -34.85
N VAL A 25 17.91 -1.02 -35.64
CA VAL A 25 17.32 -0.29 -36.78
C VAL A 25 16.70 -1.26 -37.78
N THR A 26 17.46 -2.27 -38.20
CA THR A 26 17.00 -3.26 -39.19
C THR A 26 15.77 -4.03 -38.68
N TRP A 27 15.76 -4.39 -37.40
CA TRP A 27 14.63 -5.03 -36.75
C TRP A 27 13.41 -4.10 -36.71
N TYR A 28 13.58 -2.84 -36.30
CA TYR A 28 12.49 -1.88 -36.22
C TYR A 28 11.88 -1.58 -37.60
N GLU A 29 12.71 -1.46 -38.64
CA GLU A 29 12.25 -1.31 -40.03
C GLU A 29 11.47 -2.51 -40.54
N LYS A 30 11.86 -3.74 -40.15
CA LYS A 30 11.11 -4.96 -40.49
C LYS A 30 9.74 -4.96 -39.82
N GLN A 31 9.68 -4.61 -38.53
CA GLN A 31 8.43 -4.55 -37.77
C GLN A 31 7.46 -3.51 -38.31
N THR A 32 7.95 -2.31 -38.63
CA THR A 32 7.11 -1.25 -39.23
C THR A 32 6.56 -1.65 -40.59
N LYS A 33 7.35 -2.33 -41.45
CA LYS A 33 6.91 -2.83 -42.77
C LYS A 33 5.82 -3.92 -42.69
N LEU A 34 5.87 -4.80 -41.70
CA LEU A 34 4.86 -5.86 -41.48
C LEU A 34 3.48 -5.27 -41.14
N THR A 35 3.44 -4.15 -40.41
CA THR A 35 2.17 -3.48 -40.03
C THR A 35 1.47 -2.74 -41.18
N THR A 36 2.19 -2.42 -42.26
CA THR A 36 1.68 -1.69 -43.44
C THR A 36 1.14 -2.60 -44.56
N SER A 37 0.34 -3.62 -44.21
CA SER A 37 -0.33 -4.45 -45.22
C SER A 37 -1.44 -3.64 -45.98
N PRO A 38 -1.64 -3.82 -47.31
CA PRO A 38 -2.38 -2.87 -48.15
C PRO A 38 -3.91 -2.80 -47.92
N LYS A 39 -4.51 -3.63 -47.06
CA LYS A 39 -5.97 -3.85 -47.02
C LYS A 39 -6.77 -3.22 -45.87
N LYS A 40 -6.16 -2.45 -44.96
CA LYS A 40 -6.93 -1.68 -43.95
C LYS A 40 -6.39 -0.25 -43.76
N ARG A 41 -6.61 0.60 -44.78
CA ARG A 41 -6.58 2.07 -44.63
C ARG A 41 -7.82 2.51 -43.86
N LYS A 42 -7.75 2.68 -42.53
CA LYS A 42 -8.59 3.61 -41.74
C LYS A 42 -8.27 3.59 -40.23
N THR A 43 -7.03 3.87 -39.87
CA THR A 43 -6.62 4.53 -38.60
C THR A 43 -5.13 4.84 -38.77
N ARG A 44 -4.68 6.03 -38.39
CA ARG A 44 -3.25 6.43 -38.44
C ARG A 44 -2.39 5.31 -37.83
N SER A 45 -1.61 4.59 -38.65
CA SER A 45 -0.62 3.64 -38.14
C SER A 45 0.53 4.44 -37.53
N SER A 46 0.39 4.83 -36.26
CA SER A 46 1.52 5.39 -35.51
C SER A 46 2.57 4.30 -35.41
N THR A 47 3.67 4.46 -36.12
CA THR A 47 4.90 3.69 -35.88
C THR A 47 5.19 3.72 -34.37
N GLY A 48 5.23 2.55 -33.72
CA GLY A 48 5.37 2.47 -32.26
C GLY A 48 6.64 3.14 -31.77
N LYS A 49 6.57 3.97 -30.74
CA LYS A 49 7.76 4.62 -30.16
C LYS A 49 8.55 3.61 -29.32
N LEU A 50 9.87 3.68 -29.38
CA LEU A 50 10.76 2.89 -28.53
C LEU A 50 11.01 3.66 -27.23
N VAL A 51 10.47 3.16 -26.12
CA VAL A 51 10.62 3.80 -24.80
C VAL A 51 11.69 3.05 -24.01
N VAL A 52 12.71 3.77 -23.55
CA VAL A 52 13.75 3.23 -22.67
C VAL A 52 13.56 3.85 -21.28
N VAL A 53 13.28 3.01 -20.29
CA VAL A 53 13.08 3.44 -18.91
C VAL A 53 14.35 3.19 -18.12
N ILE A 54 14.88 4.24 -17.50
CA ILE A 54 16.03 4.20 -16.60
C ILE A 54 15.52 4.56 -15.21
N PRO A 55 15.20 3.57 -14.35
CA PRO A 55 14.48 3.80 -13.10
C PRO A 55 15.33 4.48 -12.03
N ASP A 56 16.64 4.24 -12.01
CA ASP A 56 17.59 4.87 -11.10
C ASP A 56 18.62 5.65 -11.92
N PHE A 57 18.36 6.94 -12.16
CA PHE A 57 19.27 7.81 -12.89
C PHE A 57 20.59 8.04 -12.14
N GLU A 58 20.54 8.09 -10.81
CA GLU A 58 21.68 8.48 -9.96
C GLU A 58 22.67 7.33 -9.76
N GLY A 59 22.20 6.08 -9.87
CA GLY A 59 23.05 4.89 -9.85
C GLY A 59 23.91 4.69 -11.10
N PHE A 60 23.69 5.43 -12.20
CA PHE A 60 24.48 5.29 -13.43
C PHE A 60 25.79 6.10 -13.39
N SER A 61 26.83 5.52 -13.97
CA SER A 61 28.04 6.28 -14.33
C SER A 61 27.68 7.39 -15.32
N THR A 62 27.98 8.63 -14.95
CA THR A 62 27.66 9.83 -15.75
C THR A 62 28.23 9.73 -17.16
N LYS A 63 29.46 9.20 -17.32
CA LYS A 63 30.10 9.02 -18.64
C LYS A 63 29.32 8.07 -19.54
N VAL A 64 28.95 6.90 -19.01
CA VAL A 64 28.20 5.88 -19.76
C VAL A 64 26.86 6.44 -20.20
N LEU A 65 26.16 7.14 -19.30
CA LEU A 65 24.86 7.72 -19.61
C LEU A 65 24.95 8.80 -20.69
N GLN A 66 25.96 9.67 -20.62
CA GLN A 66 26.20 10.70 -21.64
C GLN A 66 26.48 10.07 -23.01
N ASP A 67 27.34 9.05 -23.07
CA ASP A 67 27.68 8.35 -24.31
C ASP A 67 26.46 7.64 -24.90
N VAL A 68 25.66 6.96 -24.07
CA VAL A 68 24.41 6.32 -24.50
C VAL A 68 23.45 7.35 -25.09
N ILE A 69 23.22 8.48 -24.42
CA ILE A 69 22.34 9.54 -24.94
C ILE A 69 22.87 10.07 -26.28
N LEU A 70 24.19 10.30 -26.42
CA LEU A 70 24.78 10.74 -27.68
C LEU A 70 24.60 9.73 -28.80
N ILE A 71 24.83 8.44 -28.53
CA ILE A 71 24.61 7.35 -29.48
C ILE A 71 23.14 7.39 -29.92
N LEU A 72 22.19 7.36 -28.99
CA LEU A 72 20.76 7.38 -29.28
C LEU A 72 20.35 8.63 -30.08
N SER A 73 20.92 9.80 -29.78
CA SER A 73 20.67 11.03 -30.53
C SER A 73 21.03 10.92 -32.01
N GLY A 74 22.06 10.13 -32.36
CA GLY A 74 22.48 9.88 -33.74
C GLY A 74 21.58 8.91 -34.51
N TYR A 75 20.63 8.23 -33.84
CA TYR A 75 19.70 7.30 -34.47
C TYR A 75 18.26 7.83 -34.52
N LEU A 76 18.00 9.08 -34.09
CA LEU A 76 16.65 9.67 -34.05
C LEU A 76 15.96 9.73 -35.43
N ASP A 77 16.73 9.87 -36.51
CA ASP A 77 16.19 9.87 -37.88
C ASP A 77 15.57 8.53 -38.29
N ARG A 78 16.01 7.44 -37.65
CA ARG A 78 15.62 6.06 -37.99
C ARG A 78 14.79 5.38 -36.91
N LEU A 79 14.93 5.81 -35.65
CA LEU A 79 14.27 5.23 -34.49
C LEU A 79 13.55 6.32 -33.68
N PRO A 80 12.21 6.24 -33.52
CA PRO A 80 11.48 7.17 -32.67
C PRO A 80 11.65 6.81 -31.19
N LEU A 81 12.75 7.29 -30.59
CA LEU A 81 13.16 6.99 -29.23
C LEU A 81 12.59 7.98 -28.19
N VAL A 82 12.21 7.47 -27.03
CA VAL A 82 11.81 8.27 -25.85
C VAL A 82 12.54 7.71 -24.64
N LEU A 83 13.17 8.60 -23.87
CA LEU A 83 13.84 8.25 -22.62
C LEU A 83 13.00 8.69 -21.44
N VAL A 84 12.84 7.81 -20.46
CA VAL A 84 12.18 8.10 -19.18
C VAL A 84 13.20 7.90 -18.07
N PHE A 85 13.52 8.97 -17.35
CA PHE A 85 14.47 8.94 -16.24
C PHE A 85 13.72 8.98 -14.90
N GLY A 86 13.99 8.01 -14.04
CA GLY A 86 13.62 8.06 -12.63
C GLY A 86 14.69 8.81 -11.85
N VAL A 87 14.38 10.05 -11.46
CA VAL A 87 15.27 10.91 -10.66
C VAL A 87 14.75 10.96 -9.24
N ALA A 88 15.58 10.55 -8.27
CA ALA A 88 15.18 10.45 -6.87
C ALA A 88 15.23 11.80 -6.14
N THR A 89 16.27 12.62 -6.37
CA THR A 89 16.52 13.81 -5.54
C THR A 89 15.91 15.09 -6.11
N SER A 90 16.49 15.64 -7.17
CA SER A 90 16.12 16.92 -7.73
C SER A 90 16.63 17.08 -9.16
N VAL A 91 16.05 18.05 -9.86
CA VAL A 91 16.48 18.45 -11.22
C VAL A 91 17.94 18.90 -11.26
N LYS A 92 18.52 19.33 -10.13
CA LYS A 92 19.95 19.68 -10.06
C LYS A 92 20.86 18.48 -10.32
N ALA A 93 20.48 17.28 -9.87
CA ALA A 93 21.24 16.06 -10.13
C ALA A 93 21.29 15.75 -11.64
N LEU A 94 20.19 16.00 -12.36
CA LEU A 94 20.15 15.90 -13.82
C LEU A 94 21.11 16.90 -14.47
N GLN A 95 21.09 18.16 -14.02
CA GLN A 95 21.94 19.23 -14.55
C GLN A 95 23.44 19.02 -14.26
N SER A 96 23.79 18.45 -13.10
CA SER A 96 25.18 18.12 -12.79
C SER A 96 25.68 16.93 -13.59
N SER A 97 24.82 15.94 -13.85
CA SER A 97 25.19 14.71 -14.55
C SER A 97 25.20 14.86 -16.07
N LEU A 98 24.39 15.76 -16.63
CA LEU A 98 24.29 16.00 -18.07
C LEU A 98 24.79 17.41 -18.44
N PRO A 99 25.98 17.54 -19.04
CA PRO A 99 26.50 18.84 -19.48
C PRO A 99 25.66 19.40 -20.64
N HIS A 100 25.79 20.72 -20.88
CA HIS A 100 25.03 21.44 -21.91
C HIS A 100 25.05 20.80 -23.31
N ARG A 101 26.19 20.18 -23.68
CA ARG A 101 26.35 19.45 -24.94
C ARG A 101 25.34 18.31 -25.12
N ILE A 102 24.91 17.70 -24.03
CA ILE A 102 23.96 16.57 -24.02
C ILE A 102 22.54 17.09 -23.92
N THR A 103 22.28 18.03 -23.00
CA THR A 103 20.92 18.56 -22.78
C THR A 103 20.40 19.31 -24.00
N SER A 104 21.25 19.99 -24.76
CA SER A 104 20.88 20.62 -26.05
C SER A 104 20.40 19.65 -27.13
N ARG A 105 20.64 18.34 -26.98
CA ARG A 105 20.17 17.28 -27.88
C ARG A 105 18.90 16.59 -27.40
N MET A 106 18.32 17.04 -26.29
CA MET A 106 17.13 16.43 -25.69
C MET A 106 16.03 17.46 -25.52
N ASP A 107 14.79 17.08 -25.84
CA ASP A 107 13.60 17.79 -25.37
C ASP A 107 13.18 17.21 -24.02
N VAL A 108 13.57 17.88 -22.93
CA VAL A 108 13.32 17.40 -21.56
C VAL A 108 11.99 17.95 -21.05
N ARG A 109 11.09 17.04 -20.67
CA ARG A 109 9.85 17.37 -19.95
C ARG A 109 9.92 16.80 -18.55
N MET A 110 9.59 17.63 -17.57
CA MET A 110 9.60 17.26 -16.16
C MET A 110 8.23 16.77 -15.75
N PHE A 111 8.21 15.63 -15.07
CA PHE A 111 7.03 15.08 -14.44
C PHE A 111 7.33 14.95 -12.95
N GLN A 112 6.35 15.25 -12.11
CA GLN A 112 6.48 15.13 -10.67
C GLN A 112 5.57 14.00 -10.19
N SER A 113 6.19 12.98 -9.57
CA SER A 113 5.44 11.97 -8.84
C SER A 113 4.96 12.53 -7.50
N ARG A 114 3.90 11.93 -6.95
CA ARG A 114 3.45 12.26 -5.60
C ARG A 114 4.47 11.76 -4.58
N GLN A 115 4.59 12.47 -3.46
CA GLN A 115 5.51 12.09 -2.39
C GLN A 115 5.06 10.79 -1.70
N SER A 116 6.01 9.98 -1.23
CA SER A 116 5.72 8.74 -0.50
C SER A 116 4.80 8.95 0.70
N VAL A 117 4.92 10.10 1.39
CA VAL A 117 4.02 10.46 2.52
C VAL A 117 2.56 10.52 2.07
N HIS A 118 2.28 11.03 0.88
CA HIS A 118 0.93 11.05 0.33
C HIS A 118 0.43 9.63 0.08
N PHE A 119 1.27 8.75 -0.47
CA PHE A 119 0.91 7.35 -0.69
C PHE A 119 0.63 6.63 0.62
N LEU A 120 1.49 6.76 1.64
CA LEU A 120 1.26 6.18 2.95
C LEU A 120 -0.07 6.65 3.56
N ASN A 121 -0.32 7.96 3.55
CA ASN A 121 -1.56 8.52 4.10
C ASN A 121 -2.79 8.02 3.34
N SER A 122 -2.70 7.93 2.01
CA SER A 122 -3.79 7.39 1.20
C SER A 122 -4.05 5.91 1.53
N THR A 123 -2.99 5.10 1.61
CA THR A 123 -3.08 3.68 1.99
C THR A 123 -3.68 3.51 3.38
N ILE A 124 -3.22 4.29 4.37
CA ILE A 124 -3.77 4.25 5.74
C ILE A 124 -5.25 4.60 5.74
N ASN A 125 -5.62 5.69 5.07
CA ASN A 125 -6.99 6.20 5.07
C ASN A 125 -7.95 5.27 4.33
N GLU A 126 -7.50 4.61 3.26
CA GLU A 126 -8.34 3.71 2.47
C GLU A 126 -8.41 2.29 3.03
N VAL A 127 -7.37 1.82 3.74
CA VAL A 127 -7.29 0.44 4.25
C VAL A 127 -7.70 0.35 5.72
N PHE A 128 -7.07 1.14 6.60
CA PHE A 128 -7.27 1.01 8.05
C PHE A 128 -8.34 1.94 8.59
N LEU A 129 -8.34 3.19 8.12
CA LEU A 129 -9.20 4.24 8.65
C LEU A 129 -10.41 4.51 7.76
N SER A 130 -10.77 3.61 6.82
CA SER A 130 -11.84 3.89 5.87
C SER A 130 -13.23 3.82 6.52
N TRP A 131 -13.86 4.98 6.72
CA TRP A 131 -15.24 5.05 7.21
C TRP A 131 -16.27 4.54 6.19
N LYS A 132 -15.93 4.55 4.89
CA LYS A 132 -16.84 4.13 3.80
C LYS A 132 -17.00 2.63 3.70
N LYS A 133 -16.02 1.86 4.19
CA LYS A 133 -16.01 0.40 4.09
C LYS A 133 -15.53 -0.23 5.41
N PRO A 134 -16.31 -0.07 6.49
CA PRO A 134 -15.93 -0.54 7.83
C PRO A 134 -15.72 -2.05 7.92
N SER A 135 -16.37 -2.82 7.03
CA SER A 135 -16.31 -4.28 6.98
C SER A 135 -15.04 -4.86 6.33
N ILE A 136 -14.16 -4.04 5.74
CA ILE A 136 -12.97 -4.56 5.04
C ILE A 136 -11.93 -5.13 6.00
N CYS A 137 -11.70 -4.47 7.14
CA CYS A 137 -10.66 -4.87 8.08
C CYS A 137 -11.23 -4.94 9.51
N PRO A 138 -11.39 -6.14 10.09
CA PRO A 138 -11.71 -6.29 11.52
C PRO A 138 -10.49 -5.95 12.40
N PHE A 139 -9.28 -6.09 11.84
CA PHE A 139 -8.03 -5.82 12.54
C PHE A 139 -7.72 -4.33 12.62
N LEU A 140 -7.40 -3.86 13.83
CA LEU A 140 -6.92 -2.51 14.11
C LEU A 140 -5.57 -2.55 14.79
N LEU A 141 -4.69 -1.65 14.38
CA LEU A 141 -3.40 -1.42 15.01
C LEU A 141 -3.58 -0.52 16.24
N GLY A 142 -3.00 -0.94 17.36
CA GLY A 142 -2.94 -0.12 18.57
C GLY A 142 -2.09 1.15 18.38
N PRO A 143 -2.29 2.20 19.19
CA PRO A 143 -1.69 3.52 18.98
C PRO A 143 -0.17 3.49 19.01
N LYS A 144 0.44 2.70 19.91
CA LYS A 144 1.90 2.57 20.03
C LYS A 144 2.54 1.95 18.78
N MET A 145 1.92 0.90 18.24
CA MET A 145 2.40 0.22 17.03
C MET A 145 2.15 1.05 15.78
N PHE A 146 1.00 1.70 15.70
CA PHE A 146 0.70 2.63 14.63
C PHE A 146 1.72 3.78 14.59
N LYS A 147 2.03 4.37 15.75
CA LYS A 147 3.05 5.42 15.89
C LYS A 147 4.44 4.90 15.53
N PHE A 148 4.86 3.76 16.08
CA PHE A 148 6.15 3.15 15.76
C PHE A 148 6.35 2.92 14.26
N LEU A 149 5.40 2.28 13.57
CA LEU A 149 5.49 2.05 12.12
C LEU A 149 5.51 3.35 11.33
N THR A 150 4.77 4.35 11.79
CA THR A 150 4.76 5.69 11.19
C THR A 150 6.11 6.40 11.39
N ASP A 151 6.71 6.30 12.57
CA ASP A 151 8.01 6.88 12.89
C ASP A 151 9.12 6.22 12.06
N VAL A 152 9.09 4.88 11.93
CA VAL A 152 10.03 4.15 11.05
C VAL A 152 9.94 4.69 9.62
N PHE A 153 8.74 4.88 9.09
CA PHE A 153 8.55 5.42 7.75
C PHE A 153 9.05 6.86 7.59
N ILE A 154 8.71 7.76 8.52
CA ILE A 154 9.03 9.19 8.40
C ILE A 154 10.52 9.45 8.63
N PHE A 155 11.13 8.77 9.60
CA PHE A 155 12.48 9.08 10.06
C PHE A 155 13.59 8.25 9.39
N TYR A 156 13.26 7.15 8.70
CA TYR A 156 14.27 6.24 8.17
C TYR A 156 14.24 6.10 6.64
N ASP A 157 13.15 5.62 6.04
CA ASP A 157 13.22 5.12 4.65
C ASP A 157 12.12 5.63 3.68
N PHE A 158 11.06 6.29 4.17
CA PHE A 158 9.88 6.64 3.37
C PHE A 158 9.33 5.48 2.52
N SER A 159 9.52 4.24 2.99
CA SER A 159 9.13 3.02 2.27
C SER A 159 7.73 2.59 2.65
N VAL A 160 6.77 2.78 1.73
CA VAL A 160 5.41 2.25 1.92
C VAL A 160 5.44 0.72 1.97
N HIS A 161 6.37 0.09 1.24
CA HIS A 161 6.57 -1.35 1.31
C HIS A 161 7.03 -1.79 2.70
N GLY A 162 8.01 -1.09 3.28
CA GLY A 162 8.48 -1.36 4.65
C GLY A 162 7.34 -1.25 5.68
N PHE A 163 6.52 -0.21 5.56
CA PHE A 163 5.31 -0.06 6.37
C PHE A 163 4.35 -1.25 6.21
N ILE A 164 4.06 -1.67 4.96
CA ILE A 164 3.19 -2.82 4.69
C ILE A 164 3.75 -4.11 5.30
N GLN A 165 5.07 -4.34 5.19
CA GLN A 165 5.71 -5.51 5.81
C GLN A 165 5.64 -5.46 7.34
N GLY A 166 5.81 -4.28 7.93
CA GLY A 166 5.62 -4.08 9.37
C GLY A 166 4.20 -4.43 9.80
N VAL A 167 3.18 -4.00 9.05
CA VAL A 167 1.80 -4.37 9.36
C VAL A 167 1.54 -5.87 9.13
N LYS A 168 2.09 -6.47 8.08
CA LYS A 168 2.01 -7.93 7.86
C LYS A 168 2.59 -8.70 9.04
N TYR A 169 3.72 -8.23 9.59
CA TYR A 169 4.31 -8.84 10.78
C TYR A 169 3.41 -8.68 12.01
N CYS A 170 2.84 -7.48 12.25
CA CYS A 170 1.87 -7.29 13.34
C CYS A 170 0.64 -8.20 13.20
N LEU A 171 0.17 -8.39 11.97
CA LEU A 171 -0.97 -9.25 11.67
C LEU A 171 -0.61 -10.72 11.94
N MET A 172 0.55 -11.18 11.46
CA MET A 172 1.07 -12.51 11.75
C MET A 172 1.18 -12.76 13.26
N GLU A 173 1.83 -11.85 13.99
CA GLU A 173 2.01 -11.98 15.44
C GLU A 173 0.67 -12.02 16.19
N HIS A 174 -0.31 -11.21 15.77
CA HIS A 174 -1.65 -11.19 16.36
C HIS A 174 -2.39 -12.51 16.16
N PHE A 175 -2.48 -13.00 14.92
CA PHE A 175 -3.22 -14.21 14.59
C PHE A 175 -2.50 -15.49 15.00
N TYR A 176 -1.18 -15.47 15.15
CA TYR A 176 -0.39 -16.63 15.55
C TYR A 176 -0.41 -16.86 17.06
N ASN A 177 -0.28 -15.79 17.87
CA ASN A 177 -0.13 -15.92 19.32
C ASN A 177 -1.45 -15.94 20.09
N ASN A 178 -2.54 -15.45 19.52
CA ASN A 178 -3.80 -15.29 20.25
C ASN A 178 -4.91 -16.19 19.67
N PRO A 179 -5.36 -17.22 20.42
CA PRO A 179 -6.45 -18.10 19.97
C PRO A 179 -7.76 -17.33 19.77
N LEU A 180 -7.97 -16.22 20.51
CA LEU A 180 -9.16 -15.37 20.40
C LEU A 180 -9.17 -14.53 19.12
N SER A 181 -8.07 -14.45 18.38
CA SER A 181 -8.01 -13.73 17.11
C SER A 181 -8.90 -14.36 16.03
N LYS A 182 -9.38 -15.60 16.21
CA LYS A 182 -10.45 -16.19 15.38
C LYS A 182 -11.73 -15.33 15.34
N LEU A 183 -11.99 -14.58 16.42
CA LEU A 183 -13.13 -13.66 16.53
C LEU A 183 -12.90 -12.33 15.78
N CYS A 184 -11.68 -12.08 15.31
CA CYS A 184 -11.32 -10.90 14.51
C CYS A 184 -11.70 -11.12 13.04
N CYS A 185 -13.00 -11.25 12.77
CA CYS A 185 -13.56 -11.51 11.45
C CYS A 185 -14.64 -10.47 11.06
N PRO A 186 -14.99 -10.35 9.76
CA PRO A 186 -16.09 -9.50 9.31
C PRO A 186 -17.43 -9.87 9.97
N ARG A 187 -18.35 -8.89 10.06
CA ARG A 187 -19.65 -9.04 10.75
C ARG A 187 -20.46 -10.27 10.31
N GLU A 188 -20.34 -10.61 9.02
CA GLU A 188 -21.07 -11.71 8.38
C GLU A 188 -20.57 -13.09 8.83
N GLN A 189 -19.28 -13.22 9.11
CA GLN A 189 -18.62 -14.47 9.49
C GLN A 189 -18.59 -14.68 11.00
N LEU A 190 -18.85 -13.64 11.79
CA LEU A 190 -18.81 -13.66 13.25
C LEU A 190 -19.72 -14.74 13.88
N PRO A 191 -20.98 -14.96 13.45
CA PRO A 191 -21.82 -16.02 14.01
C PRO A 191 -21.22 -17.42 13.79
N GLN A 192 -20.68 -17.68 12.59
CA GLN A 192 -20.05 -18.96 12.25
C GLN A 192 -18.78 -19.19 13.08
N ALA A 193 -17.93 -18.17 13.18
CA ALA A 193 -16.71 -18.23 13.99
C ALA A 193 -17.00 -18.51 15.48
N ILE A 194 -18.13 -18.03 16.01
CA ILE A 194 -18.55 -18.29 17.40
C ILE A 194 -19.12 -19.71 17.56
N GLU A 195 -19.86 -20.21 16.57
CA GLU A 195 -20.33 -21.60 16.56
C GLU A 195 -19.16 -22.58 16.58
N GLU A 196 -18.09 -22.28 15.84
CA GLU A 196 -16.86 -23.07 15.75
C GLU A 196 -15.95 -23.01 16.99
N LEU A 197 -16.23 -22.15 17.99
CA LEU A 197 -15.42 -22.09 19.22
C LEU A 197 -15.51 -23.37 20.03
N ASP A 198 -14.33 -23.92 20.37
CA ASP A 198 -14.18 -25.06 21.27
C ASP A 198 -14.17 -24.63 22.74
N LYS A 199 -14.27 -25.60 23.67
CA LYS A 199 -14.25 -25.34 25.12
C LYS A 199 -12.95 -24.69 25.61
N GLU A 200 -11.83 -24.97 24.93
CA GLU A 200 -10.55 -24.33 25.20
C GLU A 200 -10.59 -22.85 24.83
N ASP A 201 -11.14 -22.51 23.66
CA ASP A 201 -11.34 -21.13 23.23
C ASP A 201 -12.25 -20.35 24.20
N LEU A 202 -13.31 -20.98 24.72
CA LEU A 202 -14.18 -20.37 25.73
C LEU A 202 -13.44 -20.08 27.04
N SER A 203 -12.59 -21.01 27.50
CA SER A 203 -11.74 -20.80 28.67
C SER A 203 -10.82 -19.59 28.50
N TYR A 204 -10.22 -19.42 27.30
CA TYR A 204 -9.41 -18.25 26.99
C TYR A 204 -10.20 -16.93 27.04
N VAL A 205 -11.48 -16.94 26.64
CA VAL A 205 -12.36 -15.76 26.78
C VAL A 205 -12.65 -15.47 28.25
N GLU A 206 -12.91 -16.49 29.07
CA GLU A 206 -13.15 -16.34 30.51
C GLU A 206 -11.91 -15.82 31.26
N GLU A 207 -10.71 -16.14 30.78
CA GLU A 207 -9.46 -15.65 31.35
C GLU A 207 -9.16 -14.18 31.01
N ASN A 208 -9.81 -13.64 29.98
CA ASN A 208 -9.62 -12.25 29.58
C ASN A 208 -10.08 -11.28 30.69
N GLN A 209 -9.18 -10.38 31.11
CA GLN A 209 -9.41 -9.43 32.20
C GLN A 209 -10.57 -8.45 31.93
N GLU A 210 -10.76 -8.03 30.68
CA GLU A 210 -11.82 -7.11 30.28
C GLU A 210 -13.18 -7.81 30.33
N PHE A 211 -13.22 -9.07 29.92
CA PHE A 211 -14.41 -9.90 30.01
C PHE A 211 -14.78 -10.20 31.47
N ARG A 212 -13.81 -10.50 32.34
CA ARG A 212 -14.04 -10.64 33.78
C ARG A 212 -14.62 -9.38 34.41
N SER A 213 -14.05 -8.23 34.07
CA SER A 213 -14.55 -6.92 34.52
C SER A 213 -15.97 -6.63 34.03
N TYR A 214 -16.36 -7.17 32.88
CA TYR A 214 -17.73 -7.11 32.37
C TYR A 214 -18.67 -8.05 33.12
N LEU A 215 -18.23 -9.29 33.39
CA LEU A 215 -18.99 -10.27 34.17
C LEU A 215 -19.28 -9.78 35.60
N GLU A 216 -18.33 -9.11 36.26
CA GLU A 216 -18.51 -8.54 37.59
C GLU A 216 -19.60 -7.47 37.66
N LYS A 217 -19.85 -6.76 36.54
CA LYS A 217 -20.89 -5.71 36.45
C LYS A 217 -22.28 -6.28 36.16
N LEU A 218 -22.39 -7.55 35.79
CA LEU A 218 -23.66 -8.19 35.45
C LEU A 218 -24.43 -8.65 36.70
N PRO A 219 -25.77 -8.67 36.66
CA PRO A 219 -26.57 -9.21 37.75
C PRO A 219 -26.34 -10.72 37.92
N LYS A 220 -26.32 -11.19 39.18
CA LYS A 220 -26.02 -12.59 39.56
C LYS A 220 -26.85 -13.64 38.80
N SER A 221 -28.11 -13.32 38.48
CA SER A 221 -29.00 -14.21 37.73
C SER A 221 -28.57 -14.47 36.28
N LYS A 222 -27.94 -13.49 35.62
CA LYS A 222 -27.36 -13.67 34.27
C LYS A 222 -25.99 -14.34 34.35
N LEU A 223 -25.22 -14.05 35.39
CA LEU A 223 -23.92 -14.67 35.63
C LEU A 223 -24.04 -16.20 35.75
N GLU A 224 -24.99 -16.69 36.55
CA GLU A 224 -25.22 -18.12 36.72
C GLU A 224 -25.67 -18.79 35.41
N GLN A 225 -26.48 -18.12 34.58
CA GLN A 225 -26.90 -18.64 33.27
C GLN A 225 -25.74 -18.72 32.27
N ILE A 226 -24.85 -17.72 32.28
CA ILE A 226 -23.69 -17.63 31.39
C ILE A 226 -22.62 -18.67 31.77
N LEU A 227 -22.41 -18.91 33.07
CA LEU A 227 -21.42 -19.89 33.57
C LEU A 227 -21.90 -21.35 33.51
N GLN A 228 -23.21 -21.59 33.47
CA GLN A 228 -23.76 -22.96 33.46
C GLN A 228 -23.97 -23.52 32.05
N SER A 229 -23.98 -22.69 31.00
CA SER A 229 -24.30 -23.15 29.65
C SER A 229 -23.51 -22.43 28.56
N ASP A 230 -22.95 -23.22 27.64
CA ASP A 230 -22.15 -22.74 26.52
C ASP A 230 -22.94 -21.85 25.54
N LYS A 231 -24.26 -22.09 25.39
CA LYS A 231 -25.11 -21.32 24.46
C LYS A 231 -25.30 -19.84 24.87
N PRO A 232 -25.78 -19.51 26.08
CA PRO A 232 -25.89 -18.11 26.51
C PRO A 232 -24.52 -17.42 26.61
N PHE A 233 -23.43 -18.17 26.86
CA PHE A 233 -22.08 -17.64 26.80
C PHE A 233 -21.71 -17.19 25.38
N LYS A 234 -21.89 -18.05 24.37
CA LYS A 234 -21.68 -17.74 22.95
C LYS A 234 -22.57 -16.59 22.46
N ASP A 235 -23.85 -16.55 22.87
CA ASP A 235 -24.76 -15.43 22.55
C ASP A 235 -24.31 -14.09 23.16
N THR A 236 -23.73 -14.14 24.36
CA THR A 236 -23.17 -12.96 25.02
C THR A 236 -21.94 -12.47 24.28
N ILE A 237 -21.03 -13.36 23.88
CA ILE A 237 -19.86 -13.02 23.05
C ILE A 237 -20.32 -12.38 21.73
N LEU A 238 -21.31 -12.98 21.05
CA LEU A 238 -21.83 -12.44 19.79
C LEU A 238 -22.35 -11.01 19.96
N THR A 239 -23.07 -10.75 21.05
CA THR A 239 -23.61 -9.42 21.35
C THR A 239 -22.49 -8.41 21.63
N LEU A 240 -21.49 -8.80 22.43
CA LEU A 240 -20.33 -7.94 22.74
C LEU A 240 -19.49 -7.63 21.50
N MET A 241 -19.21 -8.63 20.67
CA MET A 241 -18.44 -8.48 19.45
C MET A 241 -19.15 -7.57 18.43
N LYS A 242 -20.48 -7.67 18.32
CA LYS A 242 -21.28 -6.73 17.51
C LYS A 242 -21.19 -5.30 18.05
N ASN A 243 -21.36 -5.12 19.36
CA ASN A 243 -21.22 -3.82 20.00
C ASN A 243 -19.82 -3.23 19.80
N LEU A 244 -18.77 -4.07 19.83
CA LEU A 244 -17.40 -3.65 19.57
C LEU A 244 -17.21 -3.18 18.13
N GLN A 245 -17.75 -3.92 17.16
CA GLN A 245 -17.71 -3.53 15.74
C GLN A 245 -18.49 -2.24 15.49
N ASP A 246 -19.64 -2.03 16.14
CA ASP A 246 -20.39 -0.77 16.07
C ASP A 246 -19.62 0.39 16.71
N HIS A 247 -19.00 0.15 17.87
CA HIS A 247 -18.16 1.15 18.52
C HIS A 247 -16.97 1.55 17.65
N LYS A 248 -16.30 0.57 17.03
CA LYS A 248 -15.22 0.79 16.06
C LYS A 248 -15.65 1.70 14.92
N ASP A 249 -16.79 1.41 14.32
CA ASP A 249 -17.26 2.16 13.15
C ASP A 249 -17.65 3.60 13.54
N ASN A 250 -18.32 3.76 14.68
CA ASN A 250 -18.63 5.07 15.25
C ASN A 250 -17.36 5.87 15.58
N LEU A 251 -16.34 5.21 16.13
CA LEU A 251 -15.04 5.82 16.42
C LEU A 251 -14.38 6.34 15.14
N LEU A 252 -14.33 5.52 14.09
CA LEU A 252 -13.74 5.94 12.81
C LEU A 252 -14.49 7.13 12.22
N VAL A 253 -15.82 7.12 12.21
CA VAL A 253 -16.63 8.26 11.76
C VAL A 253 -16.32 9.51 12.59
N ALA A 254 -16.23 9.39 13.91
CA ALA A 254 -15.88 10.49 14.80
C ALA A 254 -14.48 11.05 14.51
N VAL A 255 -13.49 10.20 14.24
CA VAL A 255 -12.13 10.61 13.86
C VAL A 255 -12.13 11.42 12.56
N TRP A 256 -12.91 11.03 11.55
CA TRP A 256 -13.03 11.79 10.29
C TRP A 256 -13.76 13.12 10.47
N LEU A 257 -14.80 13.15 11.30
CA LEU A 257 -15.49 14.39 11.65
C LEU A 257 -14.54 15.34 12.38
N LEU A 258 -13.78 14.82 13.35
CA LEU A 258 -12.80 15.59 14.10
C LEU A 258 -11.67 16.11 13.20
N HIS A 259 -11.18 15.29 12.26
CA HIS A 259 -10.22 15.72 11.25
C HIS A 259 -10.76 16.87 10.40
N SER A 260 -12.00 16.76 9.93
CA SER A 260 -12.64 17.82 9.13
C SER A 260 -12.75 19.13 9.90
N LEU A 261 -12.98 19.08 11.22
CA LEU A 261 -13.05 20.26 12.08
C LEU A 261 -11.67 20.86 12.39
N ILE A 262 -10.64 20.03 12.57
CA ILE A 262 -9.32 20.46 13.09
C ILE A 262 -8.33 20.80 11.98
N HIS A 263 -8.42 20.18 10.80
CA HIS A 263 -7.36 20.30 9.80
C HIS A 263 -7.10 21.75 9.32
N ASP A 264 -8.11 22.61 9.41
CA ASP A 264 -8.05 24.03 9.05
C ASP A 264 -7.59 24.95 10.19
N LEU A 265 -7.48 24.45 11.43
CA LEU A 265 -7.06 25.28 12.56
C LEU A 265 -5.57 25.62 12.50
N PRO A 266 -5.19 26.87 12.83
CA PRO A 266 -3.79 27.21 13.03
C PRO A 266 -3.21 26.37 14.19
N GLU A 267 -1.93 26.03 14.10
CA GLU A 267 -1.18 25.18 15.04
C GLU A 267 -1.55 23.69 15.09
N ALA A 268 -2.68 23.26 14.53
CA ALA A 268 -3.09 21.85 14.39
C ALA A 268 -2.79 20.98 15.63
N PRO A 269 -3.43 21.26 16.79
CA PRO A 269 -3.04 20.70 18.10
C PRO A 269 -3.15 19.18 18.19
N LEU A 270 -4.05 18.56 17.42
CA LEU A 270 -4.26 17.10 17.36
C LEU A 270 -3.66 16.46 16.09
N GLY A 271 -2.90 17.24 15.32
CA GLY A 271 -2.31 16.82 14.05
C GLY A 271 -3.09 17.28 12.82
N LYS A 272 -2.41 17.25 11.67
CA LYS A 272 -2.97 17.61 10.35
C LYS A 272 -3.52 16.40 9.61
N GLN A 273 -3.06 15.20 9.96
CA GLN A 273 -3.38 13.98 9.25
C GLN A 273 -4.34 13.12 10.08
N VAL A 274 -5.27 12.43 9.42
CA VAL A 274 -6.26 11.55 10.07
C VAL A 274 -5.58 10.53 11.01
N ARG A 275 -4.41 10.02 10.61
CA ARG A 275 -3.63 9.07 11.40
C ARG A 275 -3.12 9.62 12.73
N GLU A 276 -2.79 10.91 12.80
CA GLU A 276 -2.30 11.56 14.02
C GLU A 276 -3.43 11.67 15.04
N ILE A 277 -4.61 12.10 14.56
CA ILE A 277 -5.83 12.15 15.36
C ILE A 277 -6.22 10.75 15.84
N TYR A 278 -6.15 9.73 14.98
CA TYR A 278 -6.42 8.34 15.37
C TYR A 278 -5.49 7.86 16.49
N ILE A 279 -4.18 8.13 16.40
CA ILE A 279 -3.22 7.77 17.45
C ILE A 279 -3.60 8.44 18.77
N GLU A 280 -3.96 9.73 18.75
CA GLU A 280 -4.28 10.48 19.96
C GLU A 280 -5.57 10.00 20.61
N VAL A 281 -6.64 9.83 19.82
CA VAL A 281 -7.94 9.32 20.29
C VAL A 281 -7.80 7.92 20.92
N MET A 282 -6.95 7.06 20.33
CA MET A 282 -6.71 5.71 20.84
C MET A 282 -5.75 5.68 22.04
N SER A 283 -4.96 6.73 22.26
CA SER A 283 -3.98 6.79 23.35
C SER A 283 -4.60 7.22 24.68
N GLY A 284 -5.65 8.05 24.65
CA GLY A 284 -6.30 8.51 25.88
C GLY A 284 -7.50 9.44 25.64
N PRO A 285 -8.17 9.87 26.73
CA PRO A 285 -9.27 10.81 26.64
C PRO A 285 -8.77 12.19 26.17
N ILE A 286 -9.41 12.71 25.12
CA ILE A 286 -9.06 13.99 24.49
C ILE A 286 -9.49 15.18 25.35
N VAL A 287 -10.58 15.01 26.10
CA VAL A 287 -11.11 16.01 27.05
C VAL A 287 -10.80 15.51 28.46
N GLN A 288 -10.00 16.28 29.19
CA GLN A 288 -9.75 16.10 30.63
C GLN A 288 -10.82 16.79 31.46
#